data_AF-A0AAN8XBR6-F1
#
_entry.id   AF-A0AAN8XBR6-F1
#
_cell.length_a   1.000
_cell.length_b   1.000
_cell.length_c   1.000
_cell.angle_alpha   90.00
_cell.angle_beta   90.00
_cell.angle_gamma   90.00
#
_symmetry.space_group_name_H-M   'P 1'
#
loop_
_entity.id
_entity.type
_entity.pdbx_description
1 polymer ?
#
loop_
_entity_poly.entity_id
_entity_poly.type
_entity_poly.pdbx_seq_one_letter_code
_entity_poly.pdbx_strand_id
1 'polypeptide(L)'
;MLVLMGYAMGTVNAHGFMSSPAARNSAWRFGFDTTPNYNDNELFCGGREVLHNKNGGHCGVCGDEWSLPQPRPHERGGEFGRGIITANYNQGQVIPVTIQLSANHKVS
;
A
#
# COMPACT_ATOMS: atom_id res chain seq x y z
N MET A 1 -20.67 19.46 39.73
CA MET A 1 -20.05 19.96 38.48
C MET A 1 -19.65 18.74 37.67
N LEU A 2 -20.47 18.34 36.69
CA LEU A 2 -20.18 17.20 35.82
C LEU A 2 -19.13 17.63 34.80
N VAL A 3 -17.96 17.01 34.79
CA VAL A 3 -16.97 17.19 33.73
C VAL A 3 -17.22 16.11 32.69
N LEU A 4 -17.88 16.48 31.58
CA LEU A 4 -17.99 15.62 30.39
C LEU A 4 -16.66 15.69 29.65
N MET A 5 -15.82 14.67 29.84
CA MET A 5 -14.58 14.47 29.07
C MET A 5 -14.97 13.96 27.68
N GLY A 6 -15.12 14.87 26.72
CA GLY A 6 -15.36 14.52 25.33
C GLY A 6 -14.13 13.82 24.73
N TYR A 7 -14.21 12.50 24.54
CA TYR A 7 -13.21 11.76 23.79
C TYR A 7 -13.43 12.01 22.29
N ALA A 8 -12.55 12.80 21.67
CA ALA A 8 -12.52 12.94 20.23
C ALA A 8 -11.92 11.66 19.62
N MET A 9 -12.76 10.76 19.11
CA MET A 9 -12.32 9.64 18.28
C MET A 9 -11.84 10.19 16.92
N GLY A 10 -10.57 10.54 16.83
CA GLY A 10 -9.94 10.89 15.56
C GLY A 10 -9.75 9.63 14.71
N THR A 11 -10.50 9.50 13.62
CA THR A 11 -10.19 8.49 12.60
C THR A 11 -8.93 8.92 11.87
N VAL A 12 -7.84 8.17 12.06
CA VAL A 12 -6.59 8.37 11.32
C VAL A 12 -6.70 7.69 9.96
N ASN A 13 -6.35 8.42 8.90
CA ASN A 13 -6.39 7.92 7.53
C ASN A 13 -5.16 8.42 6.73
N ALA A 14 -3.96 7.88 6.94
CA ALA A 14 -2.91 7.93 5.93
C ALA A 14 -3.16 6.91 4.84
N HIS A 15 -2.80 7.37 3.66
CA HIS A 15 -2.61 6.57 2.49
C HIS A 15 -1.33 7.01 1.83
N GLY A 16 -0.70 6.08 1.12
CA GLY A 16 0.53 6.38 0.42
C GLY A 16 1.01 5.19 -0.38
N PHE A 17 2.01 5.43 -1.22
CA PHE A 17 2.61 4.44 -2.08
C PHE A 17 4.11 4.69 -2.23
N MET A 18 4.86 3.67 -2.60
CA MET A 18 6.28 3.82 -2.95
C MET A 18 6.39 4.39 -4.36
N SER A 19 6.89 5.62 -4.45
CA SER A 19 7.03 6.36 -5.72
C SER A 19 8.36 6.09 -6.41
N SER A 20 9.42 5.77 -5.65
CA SER A 20 10.74 5.44 -6.21
C SER A 20 11.41 4.31 -5.42
N PRO A 21 11.79 3.18 -6.06
CA PRO A 21 11.36 2.79 -7.41
C PRO A 21 9.84 2.70 -7.49
N ALA A 22 9.27 2.95 -8.68
CA ALA A 22 7.81 2.95 -8.82
C ALA A 22 7.24 1.57 -8.49
N ALA A 23 6.36 1.50 -7.49
CA ALA A 23 5.70 0.26 -7.09
C ALA A 23 4.62 -0.16 -8.11
N ARG A 24 4.24 -1.44 -8.10
CA ARG A 24 3.36 -2.08 -9.10
C ARG A 24 2.00 -1.37 -9.25
N ASN A 25 1.42 -0.97 -8.13
CA ASN A 25 0.19 -0.19 -8.01
C ASN A 25 0.30 1.23 -8.61
N SER A 26 1.48 1.86 -8.56
CA SER A 26 1.65 3.27 -8.91
C SER A 26 2.47 3.50 -10.18
N ALA A 27 3.02 2.44 -10.78
CA ALA A 27 3.92 2.54 -11.94
C ALA A 27 3.28 3.29 -13.11
N TRP A 28 1.97 3.16 -13.31
CA TRP A 28 1.23 3.89 -14.34
C TRP A 28 1.34 5.42 -14.19
N ARG A 29 1.47 5.94 -12.96
CA ARG A 29 1.66 7.39 -12.70
C ARG A 29 2.98 7.92 -13.24
N PHE A 30 3.97 7.03 -13.42
CA PHE A 30 5.32 7.37 -13.85
C PHE A 30 5.60 6.99 -15.32
N GLY A 31 4.54 6.72 -16.09
CA GLY A 31 4.63 6.45 -17.53
C GLY A 31 5.02 5.02 -17.90
N PHE A 32 5.07 4.10 -16.94
CA PHE A 32 5.25 2.68 -17.24
C PHE A 32 3.96 2.11 -17.85
N ASP A 33 4.10 1.31 -18.91
CA ASP A 33 2.98 0.54 -19.45
C ASP A 33 2.54 -0.50 -18.41
N THR A 34 1.53 -0.16 -17.62
CA THR A 34 0.94 -0.95 -16.52
C THR A 34 -0.53 -0.59 -16.40
N THR A 35 -1.37 -1.53 -15.93
CA THR A 35 -2.79 -1.24 -15.72
C THR A 35 -2.94 -0.15 -14.67
N PRO A 36 -3.69 0.93 -14.94
CA PRO A 36 -3.90 1.98 -13.94
C PRO A 36 -4.65 1.47 -12.72
N ASN A 37 -4.08 1.68 -11.53
CA ASN A 37 -4.77 1.55 -10.26
C ASN A 37 -4.97 2.97 -9.68
N TYR A 38 -6.19 3.49 -9.71
CA TYR A 38 -6.49 4.84 -9.22
C TYR A 38 -6.52 4.93 -7.69
N ASN A 39 -6.65 3.79 -7.00
CA ASN A 39 -6.58 3.64 -5.54
C ASN A 39 -5.21 3.06 -5.13
N ASP A 40 -4.16 3.44 -5.86
CA ASP A 40 -2.81 2.92 -5.65
C ASP A 40 -2.22 3.29 -4.28
N ASN A 41 -2.80 4.25 -3.59
CA ASN A 41 -2.43 4.60 -2.22
C ASN A 41 -3.14 3.74 -1.14
N GLU A 42 -4.00 2.78 -1.52
CA GLU A 42 -4.86 1.99 -0.62
C GLU A 42 -4.50 0.50 -0.53
N LEU A 43 -3.20 0.16 -0.60
CA LEU A 43 -2.72 -1.22 -0.36
C LEU A 43 -2.57 -1.56 1.13
N PHE A 44 -3.69 -1.44 1.83
CA PHE A 44 -3.87 -1.63 3.28
C PHE A 44 -4.41 -3.01 3.69
N CYS A 45 -4.02 -4.07 2.98
CA CYS A 45 -4.34 -5.46 3.32
C CYS A 45 -5.85 -5.81 3.30
N GLY A 46 -6.64 -5.09 2.50
CA GLY A 46 -8.10 -5.22 2.45
C GLY A 46 -8.86 -4.39 3.51
N GLY A 47 -8.14 -3.58 4.30
CA GLY A 47 -8.71 -2.72 5.33
C GLY A 47 -8.67 -3.33 6.73
N ARG A 48 -8.85 -2.49 7.76
CA ARG A 48 -8.64 -2.85 9.18
C ARG A 48 -9.43 -4.09 9.64
N GLU A 49 -10.71 -4.15 9.27
CA GLU A 49 -11.60 -5.26 9.63
C GLU A 49 -11.13 -6.58 9.02
N VAL A 50 -10.79 -6.53 7.73
CA VAL A 50 -10.30 -7.69 6.98
C VAL A 50 -8.96 -8.16 7.53
N LEU A 51 -8.01 -7.23 7.75
CA LEU A 51 -6.70 -7.54 8.30
C LEU A 51 -6.80 -8.22 9.67
N HIS A 52 -7.43 -7.57 10.65
CA HIS A 52 -7.38 -8.04 12.03
C HIS A 52 -8.39 -9.13 12.35
N ASN A 53 -9.65 -8.99 11.92
CA ASN A 53 -10.73 -9.88 12.35
C ASN A 53 -10.91 -11.08 11.41
N LYS A 54 -10.72 -10.90 10.10
CA LYS A 54 -10.89 -11.99 9.13
C LYS A 54 -9.59 -12.76 8.87
N ASN A 55 -8.48 -12.04 8.70
CA ASN A 55 -7.21 -12.62 8.28
C ASN A 55 -6.21 -12.79 9.44
N GLY A 56 -6.60 -12.55 10.69
CA GLY A 56 -5.74 -12.78 11.86
C GLY A 56 -4.43 -11.99 11.85
N GLY A 57 -4.42 -10.81 11.22
CA GLY A 57 -3.24 -9.98 11.02
C GLY A 57 -2.41 -10.33 9.80
N HIS A 58 -2.80 -11.32 8.99
CA HIS A 58 -2.11 -11.65 7.75
C HIS A 58 -2.43 -10.66 6.61
N CYS A 59 -1.41 -10.32 5.84
CA CYS A 59 -1.47 -9.41 4.69
C CYS A 59 -0.75 -10.02 3.49
N GLY A 60 -1.26 -9.80 2.28
CA GLY A 60 -0.55 -10.17 1.06
C GLY A 60 0.82 -9.50 0.99
N VAL A 61 1.81 -10.19 0.40
CA VAL A 61 3.20 -9.69 0.36
C VAL A 61 3.36 -8.37 -0.40
N CYS A 62 2.37 -8.02 -1.22
CA CYS A 62 2.30 -6.77 -1.96
C CYS A 62 1.16 -5.85 -1.47
N GLY A 63 0.65 -6.04 -0.25
CA GLY A 63 -0.38 -5.18 0.36
C GLY A 63 -1.83 -5.51 0.00
N ASP A 64 -2.06 -6.54 -0.82
CA ASP A 64 -3.37 -7.10 -1.10
C ASP A 64 -4.02 -7.76 0.14
N GLU A 65 -5.34 -7.93 0.12
CA GLU A 65 -6.04 -8.78 1.08
C GLU A 65 -5.47 -10.22 1.07
N TRP A 66 -5.15 -10.74 2.25
CA TRP A 66 -4.53 -12.07 2.38
C TRP A 66 -5.40 -13.22 1.87
N SER A 67 -6.73 -13.15 2.01
CA SER A 67 -7.64 -14.23 1.61
C SER A 67 -7.77 -14.41 0.08
N LEU A 68 -7.33 -13.42 -0.71
CA LEU A 68 -7.40 -13.49 -2.17
C LEU A 68 -6.56 -14.65 -2.72
N PRO A 69 -7.02 -15.33 -3.79
CA PRO A 69 -6.26 -16.39 -4.43
C PRO A 69 -4.93 -15.86 -4.97
N GLN A 70 -3.90 -16.71 -4.92
CA GLN A 70 -2.60 -16.39 -5.50
C GLN A 70 -2.55 -16.76 -6.99
N PRO A 71 -1.87 -15.96 -7.85
CA PRO A 71 -1.27 -14.67 -7.50
C PRO A 71 -2.33 -13.59 -7.25
N ARG A 72 -2.17 -12.85 -6.15
CA ARG A 72 -3.03 -11.70 -5.83
C ARG A 72 -2.78 -10.57 -6.85
N PRO A 73 -3.67 -9.57 -6.98
CA PRO A 73 -3.58 -8.56 -8.04
C PRO A 73 -2.21 -7.88 -8.16
N HIS A 74 -1.51 -7.59 -7.05
CA HIS A 74 -0.20 -6.94 -7.07
C HIS A 74 0.97 -7.92 -6.96
N GLU A 75 0.74 -9.21 -6.85
CA GLU A 75 1.78 -10.25 -6.88
C GLU A 75 2.23 -10.54 -8.31
N ARG A 76 3.37 -11.21 -8.47
CA ARG A 76 3.90 -11.57 -9.79
C ARG A 76 2.90 -12.49 -10.51
N GLY A 77 2.47 -12.08 -11.70
CA GLY A 77 1.44 -12.80 -12.47
C GLY A 77 0.01 -12.30 -12.22
N GLY A 78 -0.20 -11.42 -11.24
CA GLY A 78 -1.44 -10.66 -11.08
C GLY A 78 -1.56 -9.50 -12.05
N GLU A 79 -2.73 -8.85 -12.04
CA GLU A 79 -3.09 -7.73 -12.92
C GLU A 79 -2.04 -6.60 -12.95
N PHE A 80 -1.49 -6.23 -11.79
CA PHE A 80 -0.49 -5.16 -11.65
C PHE A 80 0.94 -5.71 -11.60
N GLY A 81 1.13 -7.02 -11.44
CA GLY A 81 2.43 -7.68 -11.34
C GLY A 81 2.98 -8.24 -12.65
N ARG A 82 2.94 -7.44 -13.73
CA ARG A 82 3.32 -7.84 -15.10
C ARG A 82 4.83 -8.05 -15.36
N GLY A 83 5.68 -7.89 -14.33
CA GLY A 83 7.13 -8.08 -14.47
C GLY A 83 7.87 -6.90 -15.12
N ILE A 84 7.27 -5.71 -15.17
CA ILE A 84 7.94 -4.49 -15.62
C ILE A 84 9.04 -4.10 -14.62
N ILE A 85 10.25 -3.87 -15.13
CA ILE A 85 11.38 -3.37 -14.35
C ILE A 85 11.29 -1.84 -14.27
N THR A 86 11.11 -1.30 -13.07
CA THR A 86 10.95 0.14 -12.84
C THR A 86 12.24 0.86 -12.44
N ALA A 87 13.27 0.11 -12.05
CA ALA A 87 14.61 0.61 -11.80
C ALA A 87 15.66 -0.51 -11.90
N ASN A 88 16.91 -0.15 -12.17
CA ASN A 88 18.06 -1.06 -12.16
C ASN A 88 19.08 -0.56 -11.13
N TYR A 89 19.67 -1.48 -10.37
CA TYR A 89 20.64 -1.18 -9.32
C TYR A 89 21.76 -2.22 -9.34
N ASN A 90 22.93 -1.83 -8.83
CA ASN A 90 24.04 -2.74 -8.63
C ASN A 90 23.98 -3.41 -7.25
N GLN A 91 24.52 -4.62 -7.14
CA GLN A 91 24.63 -5.29 -5.84
C GLN A 91 25.47 -4.44 -4.88
N GLY A 92 24.96 -4.24 -3.66
CA GLY A 92 25.61 -3.41 -2.63
C GLY A 92 25.39 -1.90 -2.79
N GLN A 93 24.66 -1.46 -3.82
CA GLN A 93 24.33 -0.04 -4.00
C GLN A 93 23.36 0.43 -2.90
N VAL A 94 23.71 1.52 -2.20
CA VAL A 94 22.75 2.27 -1.38
C VAL A 94 21.87 3.07 -2.31
N ILE A 95 20.55 2.87 -2.20
CA ILE A 95 19.57 3.50 -3.10
C ILE A 95 18.64 4.42 -2.31
N PRO A 96 18.29 5.60 -2.87
CA PRO A 96 17.20 6.39 -2.31
C PRO A 96 15.87 5.69 -2.60
N VAL A 97 15.04 5.53 -1.57
CA VAL A 97 13.67 5.04 -1.67
C VAL A 97 12.74 6.15 -1.22
N THR A 98 11.70 6.43 -2.02
CA THR A 98 10.75 7.51 -1.73
C THR A 98 9.35 6.94 -1.53
N ILE A 99 8.71 7.35 -0.44
CA ILE A 99 7.30 7.09 -0.16
C ILE A 99 6.54 8.40 -0.32
N GLN A 100 5.47 8.37 -1.12
CA GLN A 100 4.55 9.49 -1.26
C GLN A 100 3.33 9.27 -0.38
N LEU A 101 3.13 10.15 0.59
CA LEU A 101 1.95 10.17 1.46
C LEU A 101 0.89 11.09 0.85
N SER A 102 -0.28 10.54 0.54
CA SER A 102 -1.44 11.30 0.06
C SER A 102 -2.35 11.78 1.19
N ALA A 103 -2.24 11.14 2.35
CA ALA A 103 -2.89 11.57 3.58
C ALA A 103 -1.97 11.19 4.75
N ASN A 104 -2.01 11.92 5.87
CA ASN A 104 -1.10 11.73 7.00
C ASN A 104 -1.83 11.06 8.17
N HIS A 105 -1.35 9.89 8.59
CA HIS A 105 -1.68 9.27 9.88
C HIS A 105 -0.84 10.04 10.89
N LYS A 106 -1.46 10.63 11.92
CA LYS A 106 -0.67 11.05 13.08
C LYS A 106 -0.11 9.79 13.73
N VAL A 107 1.18 9.79 14.04
CA VAL A 107 1.74 8.81 14.99
C VAL A 107 1.09 9.12 16.33
N SER A 108 0.12 8.31 16.73
CA SER A 108 -0.52 8.37 18.05
C SER A 108 0.40 7.77 19.09
#